data_AF-A0A6B3FNM4-F1
#
_entry.id   AF-A0A6B3FNM4-F1
#
_cell.length_a   1.000
_cell.length_b   1.000
_cell.length_c   1.000
_cell.angle_alpha   90.00
_cell.angle_beta   90.00
_cell.angle_gamma   90.00
#
_symmetry.space_group_name_H-M   'P 1'
#
loop_
_entity.id
_entity.type
_entity.pdbx_description
1 polymer ?
#
loop_
_entity_poly.entity_id
_entity_poly.type
_entity_poly.pdbx_seq_one_letter_code
_entity_poly.pdbx_strand_id
1 'polypeptide(L)'
;MTGSRVDLDSEKMGRDLVTLVLTVVELLRQLMERQALRRIDQGDLTDDQTDEIGTTLMMLDQRMAELCEQHGVRMEDLNLDLGPLGSLLPRD
;
A
#
# COMPACT_ATOMS: atom_id res chain seq x y z
N MET A 1 19.18 20.47 -31.54
CA MET A 1 19.30 20.02 -30.14
C MET A 1 18.57 18.70 -30.05
N THR A 2 19.34 17.63 -29.91
CA THR A 2 18.92 16.22 -29.93
C THR A 2 17.87 15.96 -28.85
N GLY A 3 16.71 15.44 -29.26
CA GLY A 3 15.66 15.01 -28.35
C GLY A 3 16.22 13.93 -27.42
N SER A 4 16.21 14.22 -26.13
CA SER A 4 16.61 13.28 -25.09
C SER A 4 15.69 12.07 -25.20
N ARG A 5 16.14 11.00 -25.85
CA ARG A 5 15.48 9.69 -25.75
C ARG A 5 15.58 9.33 -24.29
N VAL A 6 14.43 9.36 -23.64
CA VAL A 6 14.21 8.86 -22.29
C VAL A 6 14.41 7.35 -22.39
N ASP A 7 15.66 6.92 -22.45
CA ASP A 7 16.09 5.53 -22.27
C ASP A 7 16.09 5.25 -20.78
N LEU A 8 14.89 5.37 -20.21
CA LEU A 8 14.60 4.95 -18.85
C LEU A 8 14.59 3.44 -18.91
N ASP A 9 15.70 2.87 -18.47
CA ASP A 9 15.98 1.46 -18.30
C ASP A 9 14.68 0.65 -18.01
N SER A 10 14.22 -0.12 -18.99
CA SER A 10 12.88 -0.76 -18.97
C SER A 10 12.67 -1.67 -17.75
N GLU A 11 13.74 -2.30 -17.27
CA GLU A 11 13.77 -3.09 -16.03
C GLU A 11 13.47 -2.23 -14.78
N LYS A 12 14.03 -1.01 -14.76
CA LYS A 12 13.83 -0.06 -13.66
C LYS A 12 12.43 0.53 -13.68
N MET A 13 11.90 0.88 -14.87
CA MET A 13 10.50 1.30 -15.01
C MET A 13 9.52 0.25 -14.49
N GLY A 14 9.74 -1.02 -14.80
CA GLY A 14 8.87 -2.11 -14.35
C GLY A 14 8.82 -2.17 -12.82
N ARG A 15 9.98 -2.07 -12.16
CA ARG A 15 10.08 -2.07 -10.69
C ARG A 15 9.43 -0.83 -10.06
N ASP A 16 9.63 0.35 -10.64
CA ASP A 16 9.04 1.61 -10.16
C ASP A 16 7.52 1.59 -10.28
N LEU A 17 6.98 1.04 -11.38
CA LEU A 17 5.54 0.88 -11.57
C LEU A 17 4.94 -0.13 -10.57
N VAL A 18 5.61 -1.26 -10.35
CA VAL A 18 5.17 -2.23 -9.33
C VAL A 18 5.15 -1.59 -7.95
N THR A 19 6.18 -0.84 -7.60
CA THR A 19 6.25 -0.09 -6.33
C THR A 19 5.06 0.85 -6.21
N LEU A 20 4.73 1.62 -7.25
CA LEU A 20 3.58 2.53 -7.24
C LEU A 20 2.24 1.79 -7.06
N VAL A 21 2.06 0.65 -7.73
CA VAL A 21 0.85 -0.17 -7.57
C VAL A 21 0.73 -0.70 -6.15
N LEU A 22 1.83 -1.24 -5.59
CA LEU A 22 1.87 -1.73 -4.23
C LEU A 22 1.60 -0.59 -3.22
N THR A 23 2.13 0.61 -3.45
CA THR A 23 1.81 1.79 -2.65
C THR A 23 0.31 2.12 -2.65
N VAL A 24 -0.35 2.06 -3.82
CA VAL A 24 -1.80 2.33 -3.90
C VAL A 24 -2.59 1.25 -3.17
N VAL A 25 -2.20 -0.02 -3.30
CA VAL A 25 -2.86 -1.12 -2.58
C VAL A 25 -2.68 -0.96 -1.07
N GLU A 26 -1.48 -0.59 -0.61
CA GLU A 26 -1.20 -0.33 0.80
C GLU A 26 -2.03 0.83 1.36
N LEU A 27 -2.16 1.92 0.60
CA LEU A 27 -3.04 3.03 0.97
C LEU A 27 -4.49 2.57 1.16
N LEU A 28 -4.99 1.72 0.26
CA LEU A 28 -6.33 1.17 0.35
C LEU A 28 -6.47 0.23 1.57
N ARG A 29 -5.47 -0.60 1.86
CA ARG A 29 -5.43 -1.47 3.05
C ARG A 29 -5.59 -0.64 4.34
N GLN A 30 -4.78 0.40 4.50
CA GLN A 30 -4.84 1.28 5.68
C GLN A 30 -6.17 2.04 5.79
N LEU A 31 -6.73 2.47 4.65
CA LEU A 31 -8.04 3.10 4.62
C LEU A 31 -9.13 2.14 5.07
N MET A 32 -9.11 0.90 4.58
CA MET A 32 -10.05 -0.14 4.97
C MET A 32 -9.93 -0.50 6.45
N GLU A 33 -8.71 -0.60 6.97
CA GLU A 33 -8.43 -0.82 8.40
C GLU A 33 -9.04 0.30 9.26
N ARG A 34 -8.77 1.56 8.91
CA ARG A 34 -9.36 2.72 9.59
C ARG A 34 -10.89 2.75 9.49
N GLN A 35 -11.46 2.30 8.37
CA GLN A 35 -12.91 2.20 8.22
C GLN A 35 -13.49 1.09 9.10
N ALA A 36 -12.81 -0.06 9.19
CA ALA A 36 -13.19 -1.17 10.04
C ALA A 36 -13.20 -0.73 11.51
N LEU A 37 -12.12 -0.12 11.99
CA LEU A 37 -12.03 0.40 13.36
C LEU A 37 -13.17 1.38 13.68
N ARG A 38 -13.43 2.34 12.80
CA ARG A 38 -14.54 3.29 13.01
C ARG A 38 -15.91 2.61 13.06
N ARG A 39 -16.15 1.57 12.24
CA ARG A 39 -17.41 0.83 12.24
C ARG A 39 -17.57 -0.02 13.51
N ILE A 40 -16.48 -0.60 14.01
CA ILE A 40 -16.45 -1.31 15.29
C ILE A 40 -16.81 -0.34 16.43
N ASP A 41 -16.17 0.83 16.47
CA ASP A 41 -16.45 1.85 17.50
C ASP A 41 -17.90 2.36 17.46
N GLN A 42 -18.54 2.36 16.28
CA GLN A 42 -19.92 2.77 16.08
C GLN A 42 -20.94 1.64 16.36
N GLY A 43 -20.48 0.40 16.53
CA GLY A 43 -21.34 -0.77 16.69
C GLY A 43 -22.03 -1.20 15.39
N ASP A 44 -21.50 -0.80 14.23
CA ASP A 44 -22.05 -1.08 12.89
C ASP A 44 -21.70 -2.48 12.37
N LEU A 45 -20.91 -3.25 13.11
CA LEU A 45 -20.46 -4.61 12.76
C LEU A 45 -20.78 -5.58 13.89
N THR A 46 -21.15 -6.81 13.52
CA THR A 46 -21.22 -7.93 14.46
C THR A 46 -19.82 -8.43 14.82
N ASP A 47 -19.71 -9.20 15.89
CA ASP A 47 -18.44 -9.83 16.31
C ASP A 47 -17.87 -10.70 15.18
N ASP A 48 -18.69 -11.56 14.57
CA ASP A 48 -18.29 -12.41 13.43
C ASP A 48 -17.77 -11.60 12.24
N GLN A 49 -18.41 -10.46 11.92
CA GLN A 49 -17.97 -9.58 10.82
C GLN A 49 -16.64 -8.89 11.14
N THR A 50 -16.43 -8.54 12.41
CA THR A 50 -15.18 -7.94 12.87
C THR A 50 -14.02 -8.92 12.71
N ASP A 51 -14.22 -10.18 13.11
CA ASP A 51 -13.22 -11.24 12.97
C ASP A 51 -12.91 -11.57 11.50
N GLU A 52 -13.94 -11.60 10.64
CA GLU A 52 -13.78 -11.84 9.20
C GLU A 52 -12.96 -10.71 8.53
N ILE A 53 -13.28 -9.45 8.84
CA ILE A 53 -12.54 -8.29 8.33
C ILE A 53 -11.10 -8.30 8.83
N GLY A 54 -10.87 -8.55 10.12
CA GLY A 54 -9.53 -8.63 10.70
C GLY A 54 -8.69 -9.71 10.01
N THR A 55 -9.24 -10.91 9.85
CA THR A 55 -8.58 -12.03 9.16
C THR A 55 -8.24 -11.67 7.72
N THR A 56 -9.15 -11.02 7.00
CA THR A 56 -8.96 -10.61 5.60
C THR A 56 -7.84 -9.57 5.47
N LEU A 57 -7.79 -8.58 6.37
CA LEU A 57 -6.75 -7.56 6.38
C LEU A 57 -5.37 -8.16 6.71
N MET A 58 -5.29 -9.12 7.65
CA MET A 58 -4.05 -9.84 7.95
C MET A 58 -3.55 -10.66 6.76
N MET A 59 -4.46 -11.34 6.05
CA MET A 59 -4.09 -12.09 4.84
C MET A 59 -3.60 -11.16 3.71
N LEU A 60 -4.19 -9.98 3.58
CA LEU A 60 -3.75 -8.97 2.62
C LEU A 60 -2.35 -8.44 2.96
N ASP A 61 -2.08 -8.15 4.23
CA ASP A 61 -0.75 -7.72 4.70
C ASP A 61 0.33 -8.76 4.40
N GLN A 62 0.06 -10.04 4.69
CA GLN A 62 0.96 -11.14 4.37
C GLN A 62 1.25 -11.25 2.85
N ARG A 63 0.21 -11.15 2.02
CA ARG A 63 0.35 -11.16 0.55
C ARG A 63 1.16 -9.96 0.05
N MET A 64 0.95 -8.80 0.65
CA MET A 64 1.71 -7.59 0.34
C MET A 64 3.19 -7.79 0.65
N ALA A 65 3.52 -8.36 1.81
CA ALA A 65 4.90 -8.65 2.20
C ALA A 65 5.59 -9.58 1.20
N GLU A 66 4.91 -10.66 0.77
CA GLU A 66 5.40 -11.60 -0.23
C GLU A 66 5.65 -10.93 -1.59
N LEU A 67 4.74 -10.06 -2.04
CA LEU A 67 4.90 -9.32 -3.31
C LEU A 67 6.06 -8.33 -3.24
N CYS A 68 6.20 -7.61 -2.13
CA CYS A 68 7.32 -6.71 -1.90
C CYS A 68 8.66 -7.48 -1.95
N GLU A 69 8.76 -8.62 -1.27
CA GLU A 69 9.96 -9.47 -1.29
C GLU A 69 10.31 -9.94 -2.72
N GLN A 70 9.32 -10.42 -3.48
CA GLN A 70 9.50 -10.87 -4.86
C GLN A 70 10.03 -9.77 -5.79
N HIS A 71 9.66 -8.52 -5.52
CA HIS A 71 10.09 -7.37 -6.32
C HIS A 71 11.28 -6.60 -5.72
N GLY A 72 11.85 -7.09 -4.61
CA GLY A 72 12.99 -6.47 -3.93
C GLY A 72 12.67 -5.07 -3.39
N VAL A 73 11.44 -4.84 -2.96
CA VAL A 73 10.93 -3.60 -2.36
C VAL A 73 10.65 -3.88 -0.89
N ARG A 74 10.89 -2.91 0.00
CA ARG A 74 10.51 -3.04 1.41
C ARG A 74 9.18 -2.35 1.67
N MET A 75 8.42 -2.81 2.66
CA MET A 75 7.14 -2.16 3.01
C MET A 75 7.30 -0.68 3.33
N GLU A 76 8.38 -0.31 4.02
CA GLU A 76 8.69 1.09 4.33
C GLU A 76 8.94 1.95 3.08
N ASP A 77 9.34 1.35 1.96
CA ASP A 77 9.59 2.04 0.71
C ASP A 77 8.28 2.37 -0.03
N LEU A 78 7.15 1.76 0.35
CA LEU A 78 5.84 2.07 -0.23
C LEU A 78 5.33 3.44 0.20
N ASN A 79 5.85 4.02 1.29
CA ASN A 79 5.40 5.32 1.77
C ASN A 79 6.09 6.46 1.01
N LEU A 80 5.42 6.95 -0.04
CA LEU A 80 5.92 8.04 -0.88
C LEU A 80 5.96 9.37 -0.11
N ASP A 81 7.07 10.10 -0.25
CA ASP A 81 7.17 11.50 0.16
C ASP A 81 6.58 12.41 -0.93
N LEU A 82 5.53 13.15 -0.58
CA LEU A 82 4.83 14.09 -1.45
C LEU A 82 5.33 15.54 -1.27
N GLY A 83 6.43 15.74 -0.53
CA GLY A 83 7.05 17.03 -0.27
C GLY A 83 6.20 17.88 0.69
N PRO A 84 5.64 19.03 0.26
CA PRO A 84 4.87 19.92 1.15
C PRO A 84 3.58 19.28 1.69
N LEU A 85 3.09 18.20 1.08
CA LEU A 85 1.93 17.44 1.55
C LEU A 85 2.29 16.37 2.60
N GLY A 86 3.58 16.17 2.89
CA GLY A 86 4.06 15.13 3.78
C GLY A 86 4.12 13.75 3.11
N SER A 87 4.07 12.68 3.90
CA SER A 87 4.06 11.31 3.39
C SER A 87 2.66 10.86 3.00
N LEU A 88 2.55 10.06 1.93
CA LEU A 88 1.27 9.56 1.42
C LEU A 88 0.56 8.67 2.46
N LEU A 89 1.32 7.77 3.08
CA LEU A 89 0.84 6.93 4.15
C LEU A 89 1.13 7.63 5.50
N PRO A 90 0.17 7.63 6.43
CA PRO A 90 0.40 8.00 7.82
C PRO A 90 1.63 7.28 8.39
N ARG A 91 2.43 8.00 9.17
CA ARG A 91 3.47 7.41 10.01
C ARG A 91 2.86 7.29 11.41
N ASP A 92 2.72 6.07 11.91
CA ASP A 92 2.30 5.82 13.30
C ASP A 92 3.33 6.37 14.30
#